data_AF-A0A7Y2IWD3-F1
#
_entry.id   AF-A0A7Y2IWD3-F1
#
_cell.length_a   1.000
_cell.length_b   1.000
_cell.length_c   1.000
_cell.angle_alpha   90.00
_cell.angle_beta   90.00
_cell.angle_gamma   90.00
#
_symmetry.space_group_name_H-M   'P 1'
#
loop_
_entity.id
_entity.type
_entity.pdbx_description
1 polymer ?
#
loop_
_entity_poly.entity_id
_entity_poly.type
_entity_poly.pdbx_seq_one_letter_code
_entity_poly.pdbx_strand_id
1 'polypeptide(L)'
;GGGRPGPELDGLDGDVTCHWRMLPLLYARESDDVVAALEEIVAPNRIKKVLKQYEPFQKMLYQGRGARVRALFDRDNLPRRERAIRNRIKSERLWMR
;
A
#
# COMPACT_ATOMS: atom_id res chain seq x y z
N GLY A 1 -1.47 5.49 29.56
CA GLY A 1 -1.73 4.06 29.80
C GLY A 1 -2.05 3.42 28.48
N GLY A 2 -1.28 2.41 28.09
CA GLY A 2 -1.43 1.71 26.82
C GLY A 2 -0.52 0.49 26.88
N GLY A 3 -0.98 -0.55 27.57
CA GLY A 3 -0.25 -1.81 27.63
C GLY A 3 -0.18 -2.41 26.24
N ARG A 4 0.98 -2.98 25.91
CA ARG A 4 1.16 -3.75 24.67
C ARG A 4 0.11 -4.87 24.65
N PRO A 5 -0.61 -5.07 23.53
CA PRO A 5 -1.58 -6.15 23.39
C PRO A 5 -0.97 -7.50 23.78
N GLY A 6 -1.78 -8.40 24.36
CA GLY A 6 -1.35 -9.73 24.77
C GLY A 6 -0.84 -10.58 23.60
N PRO A 7 -0.15 -11.70 23.87
CA PRO A 7 0.44 -12.56 22.84
C PRO A 7 -0.57 -13.13 21.83
N GLU A 8 -1.86 -13.17 22.18
CA GLU A 8 -2.97 -13.51 21.26
C GLU A 8 -3.20 -12.47 20.14
N LEU A 9 -2.65 -11.27 20.27
CA LEU A 9 -2.76 -10.15 19.33
C LEU A 9 -1.40 -9.79 18.69
N ASP A 10 -0.34 -10.53 19.01
CA ASP A 10 0.97 -10.40 18.39
C ASP A 10 0.85 -10.81 16.91
N GLY A 11 1.06 -9.87 16.00
CA GLY A 11 0.87 -10.06 14.55
C GLY A 11 -0.27 -9.25 13.93
N LEU A 12 -1.21 -8.72 14.73
CA LEU A 12 -2.26 -7.85 14.19
C LEU A 12 -1.68 -6.55 13.59
N ASP A 13 -0.66 -5.96 14.21
CA ASP A 13 -0.04 -4.71 13.75
C ASP A 13 1.02 -4.88 12.64
N GLY A 14 1.26 -6.11 12.18
CA GLY A 14 2.32 -6.43 11.21
C GLY A 14 1.84 -7.31 10.08
N ASP A 15 1.41 -8.52 10.40
CA ASP A 15 1.13 -9.59 9.43
C ASP A 15 -0.33 -9.59 8.94
N VAL A 16 -1.25 -8.97 9.70
CA VAL A 16 -2.70 -8.97 9.39
C VAL A 16 -3.25 -7.58 9.03
N THR A 17 -2.52 -6.49 9.31
CA THR A 17 -2.96 -5.13 8.94
C THR A 17 -2.46 -4.71 7.57
N CYS A 18 -3.26 -4.98 6.54
CA CYS A 18 -3.08 -4.40 5.22
C CYS A 18 -3.42 -2.89 5.25
N HIS A 19 -2.50 -2.05 4.79
CA HIS A 19 -2.68 -0.59 4.73
C HIS A 19 -3.58 -0.17 3.54
N TRP A 20 -4.81 -0.68 3.48
CA TRP A 20 -5.74 -0.43 2.37
C TRP A 20 -6.13 1.05 2.23
N ARG A 21 -6.14 1.80 3.34
CA ARG A 21 -6.37 3.27 3.35
C ARG A 21 -5.20 4.07 2.81
N MET A 22 -4.01 3.48 2.67
CA MET A 22 -2.82 4.14 2.14
C MET A 22 -2.20 3.27 1.05
N LEU A 23 -2.84 3.24 -0.12
CA LEU A 23 -2.35 2.55 -1.31
C LEU A 23 -0.87 2.78 -1.60
N PRO A 24 -0.28 3.98 -1.45
CA PRO A 24 1.15 4.14 -1.65
C PRO A 24 2.01 3.29 -0.69
N LEU A 25 1.58 3.10 0.56
CA LEU A 25 2.30 2.21 1.49
C LEU A 25 2.11 0.75 1.11
N LEU A 26 0.91 0.37 0.66
CA LEU A 26 0.63 -0.98 0.18
C LEU A 26 1.59 -1.34 -0.96
N TYR A 27 1.64 -0.51 -2.00
CA TYR A 27 2.55 -0.72 -3.14
C TYR A 27 4.03 -0.71 -2.73
N ALA A 28 4.42 0.03 -1.69
CA ALA A 28 5.81 0.09 -1.25
C ALA A 28 6.25 -1.12 -0.40
N ARG A 29 5.38 -1.65 0.46
CA ARG A 29 5.76 -2.59 1.52
C ARG A 29 5.31 -4.03 1.31
N GLU A 30 4.13 -4.23 0.73
CA GLU A 30 3.54 -5.57 0.68
C GLU A 30 4.30 -6.49 -0.29
N SER A 31 4.07 -7.81 -0.19
CA SER A 31 4.67 -8.77 -1.11
C SER A 31 4.17 -8.59 -2.55
N ASP A 32 4.92 -9.14 -3.52
CA ASP A 32 4.51 -9.10 -4.92
C ASP A 32 3.16 -9.83 -5.12
N ASP A 33 2.92 -10.92 -4.37
CA ASP A 33 1.65 -11.67 -4.42
C ASP A 33 0.44 -10.84 -3.96
N VAL A 34 0.59 -10.02 -2.91
CA VAL A 34 -0.49 -9.14 -2.42
C VAL A 34 -0.82 -8.07 -3.45
N VAL A 35 0.19 -7.48 -4.09
CA VAL A 35 -0.01 -6.48 -5.15
C VAL A 35 -0.68 -7.13 -6.37
N ALA A 36 -0.24 -8.33 -6.76
CA ALA A 36 -0.82 -9.08 -7.87
C ALA A 36 -2.30 -9.41 -7.61
N ALA A 37 -2.62 -9.93 -6.42
CA ALA A 37 -3.99 -10.22 -6.01
C ALA A 37 -4.87 -8.95 -5.99
N LEU A 38 -4.34 -7.83 -5.50
CA LEU A 38 -5.04 -6.54 -5.55
C LEU A 38 -5.36 -6.15 -7.00
N GLU A 39 -4.37 -6.19 -7.89
CA GLU A 39 -4.54 -5.81 -9.29
C GLU A 39 -5.51 -6.73 -10.03
N GLU A 40 -5.50 -8.03 -9.74
CA GLU A 40 -6.47 -8.99 -10.27
C GLU A 40 -7.90 -8.68 -9.80
N ILE A 41 -8.08 -8.44 -8.49
CA ILE A 41 -9.39 -8.13 -7.90
C ILE A 41 -9.94 -6.82 -8.47
N VAL A 42 -9.09 -5.81 -8.74
CA VAL A 42 -9.55 -4.52 -9.24
C VAL A 42 -9.69 -4.43 -10.76
N ALA A 43 -9.23 -5.45 -11.50
CA ALA A 43 -9.28 -5.48 -12.97
C ALA A 43 -10.70 -5.46 -13.58
N PRO A 44 -11.72 -6.17 -13.04
CA PRO A 44 -13.05 -6.20 -13.64
C PRO A 44 -13.70 -4.81 -13.76
N ASN A 45 -14.26 -4.51 -14.94
CA ASN A 45 -14.84 -3.19 -15.25
C ASN A 45 -15.90 -2.71 -14.24
N ARG A 46 -16.68 -3.63 -13.66
CA ARG A 46 -17.68 -3.30 -12.62
C ARG A 46 -17.04 -2.67 -11.38
N ILE A 47 -15.87 -3.17 -10.97
CA ILE A 47 -15.11 -2.68 -9.81
C ILE A 47 -14.40 -1.37 -10.19
N LYS A 48 -13.76 -1.32 -11.36
CA LYS A 48 -13.14 -0.11 -11.90
C LYS A 48 -14.08 1.09 -11.93
N LYS A 49 -15.34 0.90 -12.31
CA LYS A 49 -16.36 1.98 -12.33
C LYS A 49 -16.59 2.61 -10.95
N VAL A 50 -16.52 1.83 -9.89
CA VAL A 50 -16.70 2.30 -8.51
C VAL A 50 -15.40 2.91 -7.99
N LEU A 51 -14.28 2.19 -8.09
CA LEU A 51 -13.01 2.62 -7.51
C LEU A 51 -12.47 3.91 -8.15
N LYS A 52 -12.74 4.16 -9.43
CA LYS A 52 -12.29 5.40 -10.09
C LYS A 52 -12.96 6.68 -9.57
N GLN A 53 -14.04 6.57 -8.78
CA GLN A 53 -14.73 7.75 -8.22
C GLN A 53 -13.90 8.44 -7.14
N TYR A 54 -12.94 7.71 -6.54
CA TYR A 54 -12.02 8.26 -5.57
C TYR A 54 -10.64 8.44 -6.23
N GLU A 55 -10.18 9.69 -6.29
CA GLU A 55 -8.99 10.08 -7.04
C GLU A 55 -7.72 9.29 -6.64
N PRO A 56 -7.43 9.03 -5.34
CA PRO A 56 -6.30 8.20 -4.95
C PRO A 56 -6.33 6.80 -5.56
N PHE A 57 -7.50 6.16 -5.59
CA PHE A 57 -7.66 4.82 -6.16
C PHE A 57 -7.47 4.86 -7.66
N GLN A 58 -8.07 5.84 -8.33
CA GLN A 58 -7.91 6.02 -9.77
C GLN A 58 -6.44 6.14 -10.17
N LYS A 59 -5.70 7.01 -9.49
CA LYS A 59 -4.31 7.32 -9.80
C LYS A 59 -3.38 6.14 -9.48
N MET A 60 -3.58 5.50 -8.34
CA MET A 60 -2.74 4.39 -7.88
C MET A 60 -2.96 3.12 -8.71
N LEU A 61 -4.21 2.71 -8.90
CA LEU A 61 -4.55 1.43 -9.53
C LEU A 61 -4.57 1.50 -11.06
N TYR A 62 -5.00 2.61 -11.65
CA TYR A 62 -5.29 2.67 -13.09
C TYR A 62 -4.43 3.66 -13.89
N GLN A 63 -3.75 4.61 -13.25
CA GLN A 63 -2.88 5.58 -13.93
C GLN A 63 -1.39 5.36 -13.64
N GLY A 64 -1.03 4.14 -13.24
CA GLY A 64 0.35 3.67 -13.13
C GLY A 64 1.14 4.27 -11.96
N ARG A 65 0.52 5.02 -11.04
CA ARG A 65 1.25 5.55 -9.87
C ARG A 65 1.62 4.45 -8.87
N GLY A 66 0.82 3.39 -8.74
CA GLY A 66 1.14 2.22 -7.92
C GLY A 66 2.43 1.54 -8.37
N ALA A 67 2.52 1.21 -9.66
CA ALA A 67 3.73 0.66 -10.26
C ALA A 67 4.96 1.58 -10.08
N ARG A 68 4.78 2.91 -10.21
CA ARG A 68 5.88 3.87 -9.93
C ARG A 68 6.33 3.82 -8.48
N VAL A 69 5.41 3.73 -7.52
CA VAL A 69 5.76 3.56 -6.10
C VAL A 69 6.50 2.24 -5.88
N ARG A 70 6.02 1.14 -6.49
CA ARG A 70 6.65 -0.17 -6.39
C ARG A 70 8.11 -0.13 -6.85
N ALA A 71 8.38 0.56 -7.95
CA ALA A 71 9.72 0.72 -8.49
C ALA A 71 10.70 1.56 -7.63
N LEU A 72 10.21 2.30 -6.62
CA LEU A 72 11.09 3.09 -5.74
C LEU A 72 11.79 2.26 -4.68
N PHE A 73 11.34 1.03 -4.44
CA PHE A 73 11.77 0.23 -3.30
C PHE A 73 12.22 -1.15 -3.73
N ASP A 74 13.37 -1.55 -3.21
CA ASP A 74 13.74 -2.96 -3.15
C ASP A 74 13.04 -3.61 -1.96
N ARG A 75 12.36 -4.74 -2.20
CA ARG A 75 11.51 -5.39 -1.18
C ARG A 75 12.34 -6.21 -0.22
N ASP A 76 13.46 -6.76 -0.70
CA ASP A 76 14.42 -7.49 0.12
C ASP A 76 15.26 -6.56 1.00
N ASN A 77 15.21 -5.25 0.72
CA ASN A 77 15.98 -4.23 1.42
C ASN A 77 15.14 -2.97 1.73
N LEU A 78 13.97 -3.16 2.33
CA LEU A 78 13.10 -2.05 2.70
C LEU A 78 13.67 -1.23 3.87
N PRO A 79 13.47 0.11 3.87
CA PRO A 79 13.80 0.93 5.03
C PRO A 79 13.08 0.43 6.30
N ARG A 80 13.82 0.20 7.38
CA ARG A 80 13.29 -0.33 8.65
C ARG A 80 12.20 0.52 9.30
N ARG A 81 12.12 1.81 8.96
CA ARG A 81 11.15 2.76 9.52
C ARG A 81 10.17 3.18 8.43
N GLU A 82 8.88 2.99 8.67
CA GLU A 82 7.83 3.43 7.73
C GLU A 82 7.90 4.93 7.41
N ARG A 83 8.32 5.76 8.37
CA ARG A 83 8.54 7.20 8.13
C ARG A 83 9.50 7.45 6.96
N ALA A 84 10.54 6.63 6.79
CA ALA A 84 11.47 6.77 5.67
C ALA A 84 10.80 6.43 4.33
N ILE A 85 10.00 5.36 4.30
CA ILE A 85 9.19 4.98 3.14
C ILE A 85 8.22 6.12 2.77
N ARG A 86 7.46 6.64 3.74
CA ARG A 86 6.54 7.78 3.53
C ARG A 86 7.26 9.00 2.99
N ASN A 87 8.41 9.35 3.55
CA ASN A 87 9.17 10.52 3.11
C ASN A 87 9.66 10.38 1.67
N ARG A 88 10.12 9.17 1.28
CA ARG A 88 10.55 8.90 -0.09
C ARG A 88 9.38 8.96 -1.08
N ILE A 89 8.22 8.41 -0.74
CA ILE A 89 7.02 8.52 -1.59
C ILE A 89 6.58 9.99 -1.73
N LYS A 90 6.64 10.76 -0.64
CA LYS A 90 6.32 12.20 -0.64
C LYS A 90 7.28 13.00 -1.50
N SER A 91 8.59 12.72 -1.47
CA SER A 91 9.58 13.42 -2.29
C SER A 91 9.35 13.20 -3.78
N GLU A 92 8.87 12.01 -4.18
CA GLU A 92 8.50 11.68 -5.56
C GLU A 92 7.08 12.18 -5.94
N ARG A 93 6.44 12.96 -5.05
CA ARG A 93 5.08 13.49 -5.22
C ARG A 93 4.01 12.42 -5.37
N LEU A 94 4.30 11.14 -5.08
CA LEU A 94 3.40 10.00 -5.23
C LEU A 94 2.50 9.77 -3.99
N TRP A 95 2.62 10.61 -2.96
CA TRP A 95 1.83 10.50 -1.74
C TRP A 95 0.38 10.95 -1.96
N MET A 96 -0.56 10.08 -1.62
CA MET A 96 -1.99 10.23 -1.89
C MET A 96 -2.76 9.76 -0.66
N ARG A 97 -3.75 10.54 -0.22
CA ARG A 97 -4.59 10.29 0.96
C ARG A 97 -6.01 10.73 0.67
#